data_AF-A0A229SL94-F1
#
_entry.id   AF-A0A229SL94-F1
#
_cell.length_a   1.000
_cell.length_b   1.000
_cell.length_c   1.000
_cell.angle_alpha   90.00
_cell.angle_beta   90.00
_cell.angle_gamma   90.00
#
_symmetry.space_group_name_H-M   'P 1'
#
loop_
_entity.id
_entity.type
_entity.pdbx_description
1 polymer ?
#
loop_
_entity_poly.entity_id
_entity_poly.type
_entity_poly.pdbx_seq_one_letter_code
_entity_poly.pdbx_strand_id
1 'polypeptide(L)'
;MSDSRFDLPDLEVTAAEEAGVILLGLDPDRLLAGLGFAGLADDPGLVAQIVDRARHGGFTTGHAELVDGGARRWRLLRPAVAAVPAKAASGGLRREWRDTAARVAVAVPDAGPAARAYLAACWIRREEIDRLTDREDLRDVVPQIPAG
;
A
#
# COMPACT_ATOMS: atom_id res chain seq x y z
N MET A 1 17.90 -18.47 -32.42
CA MET A 1 18.20 -17.75 -31.17
C MET A 1 17.79 -16.31 -31.38
N SER A 2 16.69 -15.87 -30.76
CA SER A 2 16.26 -14.46 -30.87
C SER A 2 17.19 -13.58 -30.05
N ASP A 3 17.64 -12.46 -30.63
CA ASP A 3 18.53 -11.50 -29.99
C ASP A 3 17.72 -10.63 -29.01
N SER A 4 17.76 -10.99 -27.72
CA SER A 4 17.01 -10.32 -26.64
C SER A 4 17.43 -8.87 -26.39
N ARG A 5 18.44 -8.35 -27.10
CA ARG A 5 18.93 -6.97 -26.95
C ARG A 5 17.99 -5.92 -27.53
N PHE A 6 16.99 -6.31 -28.31
CA PHE A 6 16.02 -5.43 -28.98
C PHE A 6 14.56 -5.77 -28.66
N ASP A 7 14.28 -6.43 -27.53
CA ASP A 7 12.90 -6.53 -27.06
C ASP A 7 12.40 -5.13 -26.69
N LEU A 8 11.48 -4.61 -27.51
CA LEU A 8 10.75 -3.38 -27.22
C LEU A 8 10.03 -3.57 -25.88
N PRO A 9 10.04 -2.55 -24.98
CA PRO A 9 9.25 -2.63 -23.77
C PRO A 9 7.79 -2.82 -24.16
N ASP A 10 7.13 -3.77 -23.51
CA ASP A 10 5.70 -4.02 -23.65
C ASP A 10 4.95 -2.70 -23.44
N LEU A 11 4.39 -2.15 -24.54
CA LEU A 11 3.75 -0.83 -24.56
C LEU A 11 2.30 -0.89 -24.03
N GLU A 12 1.75 -2.09 -23.86
CA GLU A 12 0.43 -2.27 -23.29
C GLU A 12 0.51 -2.16 -21.76
N VAL A 13 0.32 -0.93 -21.27
CA VAL A 13 0.12 -0.72 -19.83
C VAL A 13 -1.34 -0.95 -19.49
N THR A 14 -1.60 -1.84 -18.56
CA THR A 14 -2.95 -2.11 -18.06
C THR A 14 -3.42 -0.99 -17.12
N ALA A 15 -4.74 -0.80 -17.00
CA ALA A 15 -5.30 0.16 -16.05
C ALA A 15 -4.87 -0.11 -14.59
N ALA A 16 -4.66 -1.37 -14.23
CA ALA A 16 -4.17 -1.77 -12.91
C ALA A 16 -2.72 -1.36 -12.66
N GLU A 17 -1.88 -1.33 -13.70
CA GLU A 17 -0.49 -0.87 -13.60
C GLU A 17 -0.40 0.65 -13.51
N GLU A 18 -1.20 1.39 -14.28
CA GLU A 18 -1.28 2.84 -14.16
C GLU A 18 -1.85 3.27 -12.80
N ALA A 19 -2.88 2.59 -12.30
CA ALA A 19 -3.38 2.80 -10.93
C ALA A 19 -2.27 2.56 -9.89
N GLY A 20 -1.44 1.53 -10.08
CA GLY A 20 -0.28 1.26 -9.26
C GLY A 20 0.74 2.40 -9.24
N VAL A 21 1.10 2.92 -10.41
CA VAL A 21 2.02 4.07 -10.54
C VAL A 21 1.45 5.30 -9.82
N ILE A 22 0.15 5.57 -9.97
CA ILE A 22 -0.52 6.68 -9.27
C ILE A 22 -0.46 6.48 -7.75
N LEU A 23 -0.77 5.29 -7.25
CA LEU A 23 -0.70 4.97 -5.82
C LEU A 23 0.71 5.17 -5.26
N LEU A 24 1.75 4.78 -6.00
CA LEU A 24 3.14 4.97 -5.58
C LEU A 24 3.54 6.45 -5.43
N GLY A 25 2.81 7.36 -6.08
CA GLY A 25 2.98 8.81 -5.93
C GLY A 25 2.31 9.42 -4.68
N LEU A 26 1.49 8.66 -3.94
CA LEU A 26 0.86 9.13 -2.70
C LEU A 26 1.87 9.15 -1.55
N ASP A 27 1.74 10.07 -0.60
CA ASP A 27 2.56 10.05 0.61
C ASP A 27 2.24 8.82 1.52
N PRO A 28 3.18 8.43 2.42
CA PRO A 28 3.00 7.26 3.28
C PRO A 28 1.73 7.29 4.15
N ASP A 29 1.33 8.45 4.67
CA ASP A 29 0.11 8.61 5.46
C ASP A 29 -1.13 8.29 4.60
N ARG A 30 -1.18 8.83 3.37
CA ARG A 30 -2.26 8.52 2.42
C ARG A 30 -2.29 7.04 2.00
N LEU A 31 -1.13 6.39 1.88
CA LEU A 31 -1.06 4.96 1.61
C LEU A 31 -1.63 4.13 2.78
N LEU A 32 -1.25 4.46 4.02
CA LEU A 32 -1.81 3.80 5.20
C LEU A 32 -3.30 4.07 5.35
N ALA A 33 -3.75 5.32 5.22
CA ALA A 33 -5.18 5.65 5.28
C ALA A 33 -5.99 4.87 4.23
N GLY A 34 -5.46 4.74 3.02
CA GLY A 34 -6.07 3.94 1.97
C GLY A 34 -6.10 2.45 2.32
N LEU A 35 -5.01 1.88 2.85
CA LEU A 35 -4.99 0.50 3.34
C LEU A 35 -6.02 0.26 4.47
N GLY A 36 -6.22 1.25 5.35
CA GLY A 36 -7.22 1.21 6.42
C GLY A 36 -8.66 1.18 5.90
N PHE A 37 -8.93 1.83 4.78
CA PHE A 37 -10.27 1.89 4.17
C PHE A 37 -10.53 0.80 3.11
N ALA A 38 -9.49 0.32 2.42
CA ALA A 38 -9.60 -0.50 1.21
C ALA A 38 -10.26 -1.88 1.39
N GLY A 39 -10.60 -2.28 2.62
CA GLY A 39 -11.45 -3.46 2.86
C GLY A 39 -12.93 -3.23 2.54
N LEU A 40 -13.34 -1.99 2.29
CA LEU A 40 -14.74 -1.59 2.07
C LEU A 40 -15.04 -1.20 0.60
N ALA A 41 -14.05 -1.24 -0.28
CA ALA A 41 -14.18 -0.88 -1.67
C ALA A 41 -13.26 -1.73 -2.54
N ASP A 42 -13.67 -2.00 -3.78
CA ASP A 42 -12.86 -2.76 -4.73
C ASP A 42 -12.00 -1.86 -5.63
N ASP A 43 -12.42 -0.60 -5.83
CA ASP A 43 -11.72 0.35 -6.70
C ASP A 43 -10.70 1.21 -5.92
N PRO A 44 -9.39 1.11 -6.21
CA PRO A 44 -8.37 1.87 -5.50
C PRO A 44 -8.43 3.39 -5.75
N GLY A 45 -8.97 3.84 -6.88
CA GLY A 45 -9.15 5.26 -7.17
C GLY A 45 -10.25 5.89 -6.30
N LEU A 46 -11.35 5.16 -6.07
CA LEU A 46 -12.42 5.56 -5.15
C LEU A 46 -11.90 5.62 -3.71
N VAL A 47 -11.06 4.68 -3.29
CA VAL A 47 -10.40 4.74 -1.98
C VAL A 47 -9.56 6.02 -1.86
N ALA A 48 -8.77 6.37 -2.88
CA ALA A 48 -7.98 7.60 -2.86
C ALA A 48 -8.83 8.87 -2.71
N GLN A 49 -9.98 8.93 -3.38
CA GLN A 49 -10.94 10.05 -3.24
C GLN A 49 -11.52 10.15 -1.83
N ILE A 50 -11.82 9.01 -1.19
CA ILE A 50 -12.35 8.98 0.18
C ILE A 50 -11.28 9.41 1.18
N VAL A 51 -10.04 8.94 1.02
CA VAL A 51 -8.90 9.36 1.84
C VAL A 51 -8.69 10.87 1.75
N ASP A 52 -8.76 11.42 0.53
CA ASP A 52 -8.64 12.86 0.31
C ASP A 52 -9.78 13.64 1.00
N ARG A 53 -11.02 13.16 0.85
CA ARG A 53 -12.18 13.74 1.55
C ARG A 53 -12.04 13.68 3.08
N ALA A 54 -11.55 12.58 3.63
CA ALA A 54 -11.31 12.42 5.06
C ALA A 54 -10.24 13.40 5.57
N ARG A 55 -9.20 13.65 4.78
CA ARG A 55 -8.16 14.65 5.07
C ARG A 55 -8.70 16.08 5.11
N HIS A 56 -9.76 16.36 4.35
CA HIS A 56 -10.44 17.64 4.33
C HIS A 56 -11.67 17.72 5.26
N GLY A 57 -11.88 16.72 6.12
CA GLY A 57 -12.99 16.71 7.09
C GLY A 57 -14.37 16.45 6.48
N GLY A 58 -14.43 16.04 5.21
CA GLY A 58 -15.69 15.74 4.51
C GLY A 58 -16.17 14.29 4.65
N PHE A 59 -15.51 13.48 5.49
CA PHE A 59 -15.84 12.08 5.70
C PHE A 59 -16.11 11.83 7.19
N THR A 60 -16.96 10.84 7.49
CA THR A 60 -17.37 10.54 8.86
C THR A 60 -16.22 10.01 9.71
N THR A 61 -15.29 9.27 9.10
CA THR A 61 -14.04 8.83 9.73
C THR A 61 -12.93 9.83 9.42
N GLY A 62 -12.17 10.22 10.45
CA GLY A 62 -11.05 11.14 10.29
C GLY A 62 -9.88 10.49 9.54
N HIS A 63 -9.05 11.30 8.88
CA HIS A 63 -7.84 10.80 8.20
C HIS A 63 -6.90 10.06 9.15
N ALA A 64 -6.69 10.57 10.37
CA ALA A 64 -5.85 9.92 11.38
C ALA A 64 -6.36 8.52 11.76
N GLU A 65 -7.67 8.36 11.95
CA GLU A 65 -8.27 7.06 12.28
C GLU A 65 -8.08 6.03 11.15
N LEU A 66 -8.14 6.50 9.90
CA LEU A 66 -7.83 5.67 8.73
C LEU A 66 -6.36 5.26 8.71
N VAL A 67 -5.44 6.18 9.02
CA VAL A 67 -4.00 5.89 9.12
C VAL A 67 -3.75 4.83 10.19
N ASP A 68 -4.30 4.98 11.40
CA ASP A 68 -4.15 4.02 12.49
C ASP A 68 -4.69 2.63 12.09
N GLY A 69 -5.85 2.59 11.43
CA GLY A 69 -6.43 1.38 10.89
C GLY A 69 -5.53 0.72 9.84
N GLY A 70 -4.95 1.53 8.96
CA GLY A 70 -3.94 1.13 7.99
C GLY A 70 -2.69 0.56 8.63
N ALA A 71 -2.14 1.22 9.64
CA ALA A 71 -0.95 0.79 10.37
C ALA A 71 -1.17 -0.58 11.03
N ARG A 72 -2.31 -0.78 11.69
CA ARG A 72 -2.69 -2.10 12.24
C ARG A 72 -2.77 -3.16 11.15
N ARG A 73 -3.40 -2.85 10.02
CA ARG A 73 -3.54 -3.78 8.89
C ARG A 73 -2.19 -4.08 8.24
N TRP A 74 -1.31 -3.10 8.11
CA TRP A 74 0.06 -3.28 7.63
C TRP A 74 0.84 -4.25 8.51
N ARG A 75 0.87 -4.00 9.83
CA ARG A 75 1.57 -4.88 10.80
C ARG A 75 1.04 -6.32 10.74
N LEU A 76 -0.28 -6.49 10.57
CA LEU A 76 -0.92 -7.80 10.44
C LEU A 76 -0.52 -8.54 9.16
N LEU A 77 -0.49 -7.86 8.02
CA LEU A 77 -0.36 -8.51 6.70
C LEU A 77 1.09 -8.56 6.19
N ARG A 78 1.98 -7.66 6.64
CA ARG A 78 3.38 -7.63 6.19
C ARG A 78 4.12 -8.97 6.35
N PRO A 79 3.93 -9.78 7.41
CA PRO A 79 4.65 -11.06 7.54
C PRO A 79 4.19 -12.08 6.50
N ALA A 80 2.90 -12.07 6.13
CA ALA A 80 2.36 -12.96 5.11
C ALA A 80 2.95 -12.64 3.72
N VAL A 81 3.07 -11.34 3.38
CA VAL A 81 3.72 -10.92 2.13
C VAL A 81 5.22 -11.27 2.16
N ALA A 82 5.88 -11.09 3.31
CA ALA A 82 7.30 -11.43 3.50
C ALA A 82 7.59 -12.93 3.27
N ALA A 83 6.66 -13.81 3.65
CA ALA A 83 6.79 -15.25 3.49
C ALA A 83 6.74 -15.74 2.03
N VAL A 84 6.16 -14.96 1.12
CA VAL A 84 6.15 -15.29 -0.31
C VAL A 84 7.53 -15.00 -0.93
N PRO A 85 8.18 -15.94 -1.62
CA PRO A 85 9.50 -15.71 -2.21
C PRO A 85 9.54 -14.50 -3.15
N ALA A 86 10.58 -13.68 -3.02
CA ALA A 86 10.81 -12.56 -3.91
C ALA A 86 11.38 -13.04 -5.26
N LYS A 87 10.94 -12.44 -6.36
CA LYS A 87 11.70 -12.47 -7.61
C LYS A 87 12.86 -11.48 -7.50
N ALA A 88 13.91 -11.70 -8.32
CA ALA A 88 15.01 -10.74 -8.44
C ALA A 88 14.47 -9.35 -8.81
N ALA A 89 15.04 -8.31 -8.20
CA ALA A 89 14.61 -6.94 -8.41
C ALA A 89 14.66 -6.57 -9.90
N SER A 90 13.55 -6.06 -10.42
CA SER A 90 13.49 -5.55 -11.80
C SER A 90 13.77 -4.04 -11.83
N GLY A 91 14.55 -3.58 -12.80
CA GLY A 91 14.94 -2.17 -12.95
C GLY A 91 13.84 -1.23 -13.48
N GLY A 92 12.56 -1.43 -13.18
CA GLY A 92 11.50 -0.53 -13.64
C GLY A 92 10.22 -0.58 -12.80
N LEU A 93 9.68 0.61 -12.47
CA LEU A 93 8.55 0.78 -11.54
C LEU A 93 7.32 -0.05 -11.91
N ARG A 94 6.95 -0.10 -13.21
CA ARG A 94 5.81 -0.91 -13.68
C ARG A 94 6.04 -2.41 -13.46
N ARG A 95 7.28 -2.89 -13.64
CA ARG A 95 7.60 -4.31 -13.41
C ARG A 95 7.64 -4.62 -11.91
N GLU A 96 8.24 -3.74 -11.12
CA GLU A 96 8.23 -3.86 -9.66
C GLU A 96 6.80 -3.89 -9.10
N TRP A 97 5.91 -3.03 -9.62
CA TRP A 97 4.49 -3.06 -9.32
C TRP A 97 3.88 -4.43 -9.65
N ARG A 98 4.03 -4.90 -10.89
CA ARG A 98 3.45 -6.16 -11.35
C ARG A 98 3.91 -7.36 -10.51
N ASP A 99 5.21 -7.46 -10.25
CA ASP A 99 5.77 -8.54 -9.44
C ASP A 99 5.30 -8.47 -7.98
N THR A 100 5.20 -7.26 -7.42
CA THR A 100 4.68 -7.08 -6.05
C THR A 100 3.19 -7.35 -5.97
N ALA A 101 2.38 -6.88 -6.92
CA ALA A 101 0.95 -7.14 -6.97
C ALA A 101 0.66 -8.64 -7.07
N ALA A 102 1.42 -9.37 -7.89
CA ALA A 102 1.34 -10.83 -7.96
C ALA A 102 1.73 -11.49 -6.63
N ARG A 103 2.81 -11.02 -5.98
CA ARG A 103 3.23 -11.50 -4.66
C ARG A 103 2.14 -11.30 -3.60
N VAL A 104 1.52 -10.12 -3.57
CA VAL A 104 0.44 -9.78 -2.64
C VAL A 104 -0.80 -10.61 -2.91
N ALA A 105 -1.18 -10.83 -4.18
CA ALA A 105 -2.32 -11.68 -4.52
C ALA A 105 -2.16 -13.12 -4.00
N VAL A 106 -0.93 -13.66 -4.01
CA VAL A 106 -0.60 -14.97 -3.42
C VAL A 106 -0.67 -14.91 -1.88
N ALA A 107 -0.14 -13.84 -1.27
CA ALA A 107 -0.08 -13.72 0.19
C ALA A 107 -1.45 -13.52 0.86
N VAL A 108 -2.38 -12.83 0.18
CA VAL A 108 -3.72 -12.50 0.71
C VAL A 108 -4.82 -12.82 -0.34
N PRO A 109 -5.11 -14.10 -0.59
CA PRO A 109 -6.02 -14.56 -1.65
C PRO A 109 -7.50 -14.19 -1.41
N ASP A 110 -7.86 -13.77 -0.20
CA ASP A 110 -9.23 -13.33 0.13
C ASP A 110 -9.38 -11.81 0.17
N ALA A 111 -8.30 -11.04 0.00
CA ALA A 111 -8.36 -9.58 -0.01
C ALA A 111 -8.95 -9.05 -1.33
N GLY A 112 -9.83 -8.05 -1.23
CA GLY A 112 -10.38 -7.34 -2.40
C GLY A 112 -9.30 -6.59 -3.21
N PRO A 113 -9.61 -6.17 -4.45
CA PRO A 113 -8.64 -5.57 -5.37
C PRO A 113 -7.99 -4.29 -4.82
N ALA A 114 -8.75 -3.37 -4.22
CA ALA A 114 -8.17 -2.17 -3.62
C ALA A 114 -7.26 -2.51 -2.43
N ALA A 115 -7.66 -3.43 -1.56
CA ALA A 115 -6.85 -3.84 -0.42
C ALA A 115 -5.50 -4.42 -0.87
N ARG A 116 -5.49 -5.23 -1.94
CA ARG A 116 -4.26 -5.73 -2.55
C ARG A 116 -3.42 -4.63 -3.18
N ALA A 117 -4.03 -3.69 -3.89
CA ALA A 117 -3.33 -2.58 -4.52
C ALA A 117 -2.63 -1.68 -3.48
N TYR A 118 -3.34 -1.28 -2.42
CA TYR A 118 -2.74 -0.50 -1.33
C TYR A 118 -1.67 -1.28 -0.57
N LEU A 119 -1.88 -2.57 -0.31
CA LEU A 119 -0.86 -3.40 0.32
C LEU A 119 0.39 -3.56 -0.56
N ALA A 120 0.24 -3.67 -1.88
CA ALA A 120 1.35 -3.70 -2.83
C ALA A 120 2.13 -2.38 -2.84
N ALA A 121 1.43 -1.24 -2.85
CA ALA A 121 2.05 0.08 -2.74
C ALA A 121 2.82 0.26 -1.42
N CYS A 122 2.20 -0.14 -0.29
CA CYS A 122 2.86 -0.14 1.01
C CYS A 122 4.08 -1.07 1.03
N TRP A 123 4.03 -2.22 0.38
CA TRP A 123 5.14 -3.16 0.31
C TRP A 123 6.35 -2.63 -0.48
N ILE A 124 6.10 -1.99 -1.63
CA ILE A 124 7.14 -1.33 -2.41
C ILE A 124 7.82 -0.25 -1.57
N ARG A 125 7.02 0.52 -0.82
CA ARG A 125 7.50 1.59 0.08
C ARG A 125 7.68 1.16 1.53
N ARG A 126 7.90 -0.13 1.79
CA ARG A 126 7.87 -0.72 3.15
C ARG A 126 8.78 0.00 4.15
N GLU A 127 9.94 0.48 3.73
CA GLU A 127 10.89 1.16 4.62
C GLU A 127 10.37 2.50 5.13
N GLU A 128 9.53 3.20 4.36
CA GLU A 128 8.87 4.42 4.79
C GLU A 128 7.66 4.11 5.67
N ILE A 129 6.90 3.08 5.29
CA ILE A 129 5.71 2.63 6.02
C ILE A 129 6.10 2.08 7.39
N ASP A 130 7.10 1.20 7.48
CA ASP A 130 7.60 0.64 8.74
C ASP A 130 8.11 1.74 9.67
N ARG A 131 8.87 2.73 9.16
CA ARG A 131 9.30 3.88 9.98
C ARG A 131 8.13 4.69 10.54
N LEU A 132 7.04 4.81 9.80
CA LEU A 132 5.86 5.53 10.25
C LEU A 132 5.10 4.74 11.30
N THR A 133 4.88 3.44 11.07
CA THR A 133 4.16 2.57 12.02
C THR A 133 4.95 2.34 13.30
N ASP A 134 6.27 2.19 13.24
CA ASP A 134 7.10 1.97 14.42
C ASP A 134 7.18 3.24 15.30
N ARG A 135 7.01 4.44 14.71
CA ARG A 135 6.92 5.71 15.46
C ARG A 135 5.61 5.86 16.22
N GLU A 136 4.51 5.33 15.71
CA GLU A 136 3.22 5.32 16.41
C GLU A 136 3.27 4.37 17.62
N ASP A 137 3.89 3.20 17.49
CA ASP A 137 4.04 2.25 18.60
C ASP A 137 4.80 2.90 19.78
N LEU A 138 5.80 3.74 19.50
CA LEU A 138 6.50 4.50 20.54
C LEU A 138 5.62 5.58 21.21
N ARG A 139 4.58 6.10 20.53
CA ARG A 139 3.65 7.07 21.13
C ARG A 139 2.62 6.37 22.02
N ASP A 140 2.14 5.20 21.60
CA ASP A 140 1.14 4.42 22.35
C ASP A 140 1.71 3.78 23.63
N VAL A 141 3.04 3.55 23.68
CA VAL A 141 3.71 2.96 24.85
C VAL A 141 4.06 3.98 25.94
N VAL A 142 4.07 5.29 25.66
CA VAL A 142 4.36 6.32 26.67
C VAL A 142 3.11 6.54 27.53
N PRO A 143 3.14 6.23 28.85
CA PRO A 143 2.01 6.54 29.73
C PRO A 143 1.80 8.06 29.73
N GLN A 144 0.58 8.51 29.45
CA GLN A 144 0.20 9.89 29.72
C GLN A 144 0.26 10.08 31.24
N ILE A 145 1.36 10.64 31.75
CA ILE A 145 1.49 10.99 33.16
C ILE A 145 0.49 12.13 33.41
N PRO A 146 -0.54 11.94 34.25
CA PRO A 146 -1.42 13.04 34.59
C PRO A 146 -0.59 14.08 35.35
N ALA A 147 -0.65 15.33 34.89
CA ALA A 147 -0.10 16.45 35.63
C ALA A 147 -0.88 16.58 36.94
N GLY A 148 -0.27 16.18 38.04
CA GLY A 148 -0.72 16.42 39.41
C GLY A 148 0.12 17.49 40.07
#